data_AF-A0A9Y3VM23-F1
#
_entry.id   AF-A0A9Y3VM23-F1
#
_cell.length_a   1.000
_cell.length_b   1.000
_cell.length_c   1.000
_cell.angle_alpha   90.00
_cell.angle_beta   90.00
_cell.angle_gamma   90.00
#
_symmetry.space_group_name_H-M   'P 1'
#
loop_
_entity.id
_entity.type
_entity.pdbx_description
1 polymer ?
#
loop_
_entity_poly.entity_id
_entity_poly.type
_entity_poly.pdbx_seq_one_letter_code
_entity_poly.pdbx_strand_id
1 'polypeptide(L)'
;MMGKKHTMKSSRGLVADGGLREKCTFNPKEGIDNPVMVITDDAGSVWTPIPRSCILKREDGEFYGFHLRVERGRQGHIISHVVSGGVAERSGLRDGDRLLEVNNCYIDDVPHPEVARKIKVSGRQLCLLVLDGEDYERAVSRGQDLQRLAHMDESCKPPRLCHITRDPVSGLGITVTPLEGEKGRFVVNPVAGGAAEKAAVRQGDRLVWIDGAMVSDLTHSALSKMMKKCGDHITILVIDSESEKKYTQRRLPVLPTMATPHQLPYRARTLHLTSVSESFGFLLRLEKVPSGRTYHVLRETTRGSPAERAGVRDGELLLEVNDESVESLKHEEVVDRVKLSGREVRLTTITPKGLEFYTQLGLSPLLFCEDDAADEGKESSVLTSVEENSPPKETHASSHLRLCSLHKGPLGFGFKLGCDPQSPGTFISQVASGGPGQSAGLLVGDVVMEVNGQSVDGKPLEDVTMLVEEGGRR
;
A
#
# COMPACT_ATOMS: atom_id res chain seq x y z
N MET A 1 0.07 -69.48 71.25
CA MET A 1 0.84 -69.24 72.49
C MET A 1 1.46 -67.85 72.42
N MET A 2 1.14 -67.02 73.43
CA MET A 2 1.84 -65.84 73.95
C MET A 2 2.70 -64.98 73.00
N GLY A 3 2.26 -63.73 72.83
CA GLY A 3 3.05 -62.68 72.21
C GLY A 3 4.17 -62.12 73.10
N LYS A 4 4.88 -61.13 72.56
CA LYS A 4 5.62 -60.13 73.34
C LYS A 4 5.70 -58.83 72.53
N LYS A 5 5.02 -57.80 73.05
CA LYS A 5 5.30 -56.39 72.79
C LYS A 5 6.66 -56.07 73.41
N HIS A 6 7.52 -55.36 72.68
CA HIS A 6 8.56 -54.55 73.31
C HIS A 6 8.50 -53.12 72.79
N THR A 7 8.42 -52.22 73.76
CA THR A 7 8.22 -50.78 73.71
C THR A 7 9.54 -50.05 73.50
N MET A 8 9.52 -48.97 72.72
CA MET A 8 10.62 -48.02 72.53
C MET A 8 11.03 -47.29 73.83
N LYS A 9 12.32 -46.91 73.92
CA LYS A 9 12.85 -45.60 74.39
C LYS A 9 14.22 -45.41 73.70
N SER A 10 14.32 -44.61 72.65
CA SER A 10 14.56 -43.15 72.64
C SER A 10 15.84 -42.74 73.37
N SER A 11 16.88 -42.45 72.58
CA SER A 11 17.84 -41.40 72.91
C SER A 11 17.72 -40.29 71.87
N ARG A 12 17.42 -39.10 72.41
CA ARG A 12 17.60 -37.72 71.93
C ARG A 12 18.60 -37.60 70.76
N GLY A 13 18.38 -36.80 69.72
CA GLY A 13 17.37 -35.77 69.47
C GLY A 13 18.00 -34.67 68.60
N LEU A 14 17.24 -34.22 67.59
CA LEU A 14 17.20 -32.89 66.96
C LEU A 14 18.51 -32.43 66.26
N VAL A 15 18.51 -32.10 64.96
CA VAL A 15 17.65 -31.10 64.29
C VAL A 15 17.22 -31.56 62.89
N ALA A 16 15.98 -31.25 62.55
CA ALA A 16 15.34 -31.46 61.25
C ALA A 16 15.23 -30.14 60.48
N ASP A 17 15.33 -30.22 59.15
CA ASP A 17 14.51 -29.45 58.19
C ASP A 17 14.55 -30.24 56.86
N GLY A 18 13.51 -30.96 56.43
CA GLY A 18 12.27 -30.44 55.84
C GLY A 18 12.39 -30.54 54.31
N GLY A 19 12.20 -31.71 53.67
CA GLY A 19 10.92 -32.18 53.07
C GLY A 19 10.73 -31.56 51.67
N LEU A 20 10.62 -32.27 50.54
CA LEU A 20 9.88 -33.49 50.24
C LEU A 20 10.55 -34.24 49.07
N ARG A 21 10.85 -35.53 49.25
CA ARG A 21 11.01 -36.50 48.15
C ARG A 21 9.65 -37.15 47.94
N GLU A 22 8.96 -36.81 46.86
CA GLU A 22 7.72 -37.48 46.50
C GLU A 22 8.03 -38.95 46.14
N LYS A 23 7.40 -39.87 46.87
CA LYS A 23 7.38 -41.29 46.56
C LYS A 23 6.18 -41.53 45.65
N CYS A 24 6.42 -41.89 44.39
CA CYS A 24 5.36 -42.31 43.48
C CYS A 24 4.66 -43.57 44.03
N THR A 25 3.38 -43.47 44.37
CA THR A 25 2.50 -44.59 44.68
C THR A 25 1.91 -45.15 43.38
N PHE A 26 2.19 -46.42 43.10
CA PHE A 26 1.71 -47.14 41.92
C PHE A 26 0.30 -47.70 42.14
N ASN A 27 -0.66 -47.34 41.28
CA ASN A 27 -2.03 -47.83 41.30
C ASN A 27 -2.26 -48.82 40.14
N PRO A 28 -2.45 -50.14 40.38
CA PRO A 28 -2.49 -51.14 39.30
C PRO A 28 -3.69 -51.06 38.35
N LYS A 29 -4.70 -50.23 38.64
CA LYS A 29 -5.89 -50.02 37.79
C LYS A 29 -5.77 -48.83 36.84
N GLU A 30 -4.80 -47.95 37.09
CA GLU A 30 -4.45 -46.82 36.24
C GLU A 30 -3.11 -47.20 35.60
N GLY A 31 -3.14 -47.65 34.35
CA GLY A 31 -1.93 -48.09 33.66
C GLY A 31 -0.80 -47.07 33.77
N ILE A 32 0.46 -47.54 33.78
CA ILE A 32 1.62 -46.65 33.71
C ILE A 32 1.49 -45.89 32.40
N ASP A 33 1.22 -44.59 32.49
CA ASP A 33 1.36 -43.68 31.38
C ASP A 33 2.86 -43.62 31.09
N ASN A 34 3.30 -44.49 30.18
CA ASN A 34 4.68 -44.54 29.73
C ASN A 34 4.82 -43.34 28.79
N PRO A 35 5.44 -42.22 29.21
CA PRO A 35 5.69 -41.15 28.26
C PRO A 35 6.54 -41.79 27.17
N VAL A 36 5.99 -41.84 25.96
CA VAL A 36 6.76 -42.24 24.79
C VAL A 36 7.90 -41.24 24.72
N MET A 37 9.08 -41.63 25.21
CA MET A 37 10.31 -40.97 24.83
C MET A 37 10.45 -41.20 23.34
N VAL A 38 9.92 -40.26 22.56
CA VAL A 38 10.31 -40.04 21.19
C VAL A 38 11.76 -39.57 21.28
N ILE A 39 12.68 -40.53 21.41
CA ILE A 39 14.08 -40.30 21.09
C ILE A 39 14.12 -40.34 19.56
N THR A 40 13.70 -39.24 18.93
CA THR A 40 14.20 -38.96 17.59
C THR A 40 15.67 -38.67 17.77
N ASP A 41 16.50 -39.68 17.51
CA ASP A 41 17.84 -39.45 16.96
C ASP A 41 17.65 -38.70 15.64
N ASP A 42 17.41 -37.38 15.71
CA ASP A 42 17.39 -36.52 14.54
C ASP A 42 18.82 -36.04 14.32
N ALA A 43 19.64 -36.95 13.77
CA ALA A 43 20.88 -36.61 13.11
C ALA A 43 20.55 -35.67 11.94
N GLY A 44 20.49 -34.37 12.23
CA GLY A 44 20.31 -33.32 11.23
C GLY A 44 19.04 -32.49 11.39
N SER A 45 18.70 -32.00 12.59
CA SER A 45 17.77 -30.87 12.70
C SER A 45 18.30 -29.73 11.82
N VAL A 46 17.69 -29.57 10.65
CA VAL A 46 18.04 -28.53 9.69
C VAL A 46 17.74 -27.22 10.40
N TRP A 47 18.79 -26.52 10.84
CA TRP A 47 18.64 -25.20 11.42
C TRP A 47 17.90 -24.30 10.40
N THR A 48 16.68 -23.90 10.76
CA THR A 48 15.85 -22.98 9.97
C THR A 48 15.79 -21.64 10.70
N PRO A 49 16.30 -20.55 10.10
CA PRO A 49 16.14 -19.21 10.67
C PRO A 49 14.65 -18.88 10.79
N ILE A 50 14.25 -18.27 11.92
CA ILE A 50 12.86 -17.87 12.18
C ILE A 50 12.78 -16.35 12.22
N PRO A 51 12.27 -15.71 11.16
CA PRO A 51 12.04 -14.27 11.16
C PRO A 51 11.03 -13.84 12.24
N ARG A 52 11.18 -12.62 12.74
CA ARG A 52 10.31 -11.99 13.73
C ARG A 52 9.56 -10.84 13.08
N SER A 53 8.24 -10.79 13.29
CA SER A 53 7.42 -9.64 12.87
C SER A 53 7.39 -8.59 13.98
N CYS A 54 7.79 -7.37 13.66
CA CYS A 54 7.77 -6.23 14.57
C CYS A 54 6.75 -5.20 14.06
N ILE A 55 5.71 -4.94 14.86
CA ILE A 55 4.65 -3.99 14.51
C ILE A 55 4.87 -2.74 15.35
N LEU A 56 5.34 -1.67 14.71
CA LEU A 56 5.56 -0.39 15.35
C LEU A 56 4.34 0.50 15.16
N LYS A 57 3.83 1.03 16.27
CA LYS A 57 2.77 2.05 16.29
C LYS A 57 3.30 3.24 17.08
N ARG A 58 3.38 4.41 16.44
CA ARG A 58 3.86 5.65 17.04
C ARG A 58 2.75 6.69 17.08
N GLU A 59 2.86 7.60 18.03
CA GLU A 59 2.02 8.81 18.09
C GLU A 59 2.59 9.95 17.23
N ASP A 60 1.80 10.99 17.02
CA ASP A 60 2.22 12.17 16.26
C ASP A 60 3.42 12.84 16.97
N GLY A 61 4.49 13.10 16.22
CA GLY A 61 5.74 13.68 16.73
C GLY A 61 6.67 12.69 17.45
N GLU A 62 6.25 11.45 17.70
CA GLU A 62 7.14 10.38 18.18
C GLU A 62 7.92 9.80 16.99
N PHE A 63 9.16 9.33 17.20
CA PHE A 63 9.91 8.57 16.20
C PHE A 63 9.78 7.07 16.48
N TYR A 64 9.99 6.23 15.46
CA TYR A 64 10.04 4.79 15.68
C TYR A 64 11.18 4.34 16.61
N GLY A 65 12.24 5.15 16.77
CA GLY A 65 13.31 4.90 17.73
C GLY A 65 14.32 3.85 17.28
N PHE A 66 14.67 3.83 16.00
CA PHE A 66 15.77 3.04 15.44
C PHE A 66 16.41 3.76 14.26
N HIS A 67 17.64 3.40 13.91
CA HIS A 67 18.34 3.82 12.70
C HIS A 67 18.48 2.65 11.73
N LEU A 68 18.29 2.92 10.44
CA LEU A 68 18.58 1.99 9.36
C LEU A 68 19.98 2.30 8.82
N ARG A 69 20.86 1.31 8.74
CA ARG A 69 22.20 1.46 8.16
C ARG A 69 22.53 0.34 7.18
N VAL A 70 23.53 0.58 6.34
CA VAL A 70 24.16 -0.42 5.48
C VAL A 70 25.65 -0.48 5.79
N GLU A 71 26.23 -1.67 5.76
CA GLU A 71 27.66 -1.89 6.01
C GLU A 71 28.38 -2.20 4.69
N ARG A 72 29.54 -1.56 4.49
CA ARG A 72 30.31 -1.75 3.25
C ARG A 72 30.74 -3.20 3.10
N GLY A 73 30.35 -3.84 2.00
CA GLY A 73 30.69 -5.23 1.70
C GLY A 73 29.83 -6.27 2.40
N ARG A 74 28.72 -5.86 3.06
CA ARG A 74 27.71 -6.77 3.61
C ARG A 74 26.37 -6.53 2.93
N GLN A 75 25.65 -7.62 2.69
CA GLN A 75 24.30 -7.59 2.14
C GLN A 75 23.27 -7.24 3.22
N GLY A 76 22.15 -6.66 2.77
CA GLY A 76 20.98 -6.37 3.59
C GLY A 76 21.07 -5.06 4.38
N HIS A 77 19.93 -4.71 4.97
CA HIS A 77 19.79 -3.50 5.79
C HIS A 77 19.76 -3.85 7.27
N ILE A 78 20.46 -3.03 8.07
CA ILE A 78 20.73 -3.32 9.47
C ILE A 78 19.98 -2.33 10.35
N ILE A 79 19.28 -2.86 11.34
CA ILE A 79 18.68 -2.10 12.43
C ILE A 79 19.77 -1.80 13.47
N SER A 80 19.87 -0.55 13.89
CA SER A 80 20.87 -0.09 14.86
C SER A 80 20.32 1.07 15.69
N HIS A 81 20.97 1.38 16.81
CA HIS A 81 20.57 2.47 17.68
C HIS A 81 19.09 2.39 18.10
N VAL A 82 18.62 1.18 18.41
CA VAL A 82 17.29 0.96 18.98
C VAL A 82 17.24 1.66 20.34
N VAL A 83 16.33 2.62 20.45
CA VAL A 83 16.18 3.46 21.64
C VAL A 83 15.53 2.63 22.76
N SER A 84 16.20 2.54 23.90
CA SER A 84 15.67 1.83 25.07
C SER A 84 14.36 2.44 25.56
N GLY A 85 13.37 1.58 25.79
CA GLY A 85 11.99 1.95 26.12
C GLY A 85 11.21 2.56 24.96
N GLY A 86 11.80 2.74 23.77
CA GLY A 86 11.18 3.35 22.59
C GLY A 86 10.23 2.41 21.83
N VAL A 87 9.57 2.94 20.80
CA VAL A 87 8.58 2.17 20.00
C VAL A 87 9.21 0.90 19.41
N ALA A 88 10.38 1.00 18.79
CA ALA A 88 11.08 -0.14 18.19
C ALA A 88 11.36 -1.27 19.19
N GLU A 89 11.96 -0.96 20.36
CA GLU A 89 12.29 -1.97 21.37
C GLU A 89 11.03 -2.63 21.93
N ARG A 90 9.99 -1.85 22.25
CA ARG A 90 8.70 -2.37 22.73
C ARG A 90 7.99 -3.25 21.69
N SER A 91 8.27 -3.02 20.41
CA SER A 91 7.78 -3.83 19.28
C SER A 91 8.68 -5.03 18.95
N GLY A 92 9.75 -5.25 19.73
CA GLY A 92 10.61 -6.43 19.63
C GLY A 92 11.81 -6.31 18.67
N LEU A 93 12.08 -5.11 18.13
CA LEU A 93 13.30 -4.87 17.35
C LEU A 93 14.53 -4.82 18.24
N ARG A 94 15.65 -5.28 17.70
CA ARG A 94 16.94 -5.31 18.38
C ARG A 94 18.04 -4.74 17.49
N ASP A 95 19.08 -4.20 18.11
CA ASP A 95 20.29 -3.82 17.41
C ASP A 95 20.95 -5.04 16.78
N GLY A 96 21.35 -4.90 15.52
CA GLY A 96 21.95 -5.98 14.72
C GLY A 96 20.94 -6.76 13.87
N ASP A 97 19.65 -6.60 14.10
CA ASP A 97 18.60 -7.22 13.30
C ASP A 97 18.75 -6.84 11.81
N ARG A 98 18.53 -7.82 10.94
CA ARG A 98 18.55 -7.69 9.49
C ARG A 98 17.13 -7.59 8.99
N LEU A 99 16.85 -6.51 8.28
CA LEU A 99 15.53 -6.23 7.74
C LEU A 99 15.30 -7.07 6.49
N LEU A 100 14.21 -7.85 6.47
CA LEU A 100 13.80 -8.68 5.34
C LEU A 100 12.59 -8.07 4.61
N GLU A 101 11.61 -7.53 5.34
CA GLU A 101 10.42 -6.92 4.75
C GLU A 101 10.00 -5.62 5.43
N VAL A 102 9.41 -4.71 4.63
CA VAL A 102 8.68 -3.52 5.09
C VAL A 102 7.27 -3.60 4.53
N ASN A 103 6.25 -3.69 5.41
CA ASN A 103 4.83 -3.82 5.04
C ASN A 103 4.57 -4.88 3.96
N ASN A 104 5.13 -6.10 4.13
CA ASN A 104 5.08 -7.22 3.16
C ASN A 104 5.80 -6.99 1.82
N CYS A 105 6.58 -5.94 1.67
CA CYS A 105 7.53 -5.82 0.56
C CYS A 105 8.88 -6.38 0.99
N TYR A 106 9.41 -7.36 0.27
CA TYR A 106 10.79 -7.83 0.44
C TYR A 106 11.77 -6.72 0.06
N ILE A 107 12.79 -6.49 0.89
CA ILE A 107 13.68 -5.32 0.75
C ILE A 107 15.17 -5.64 0.63
N ASP A 108 15.59 -6.91 0.69
CA ASP A 108 17.02 -7.23 0.78
C ASP A 108 17.84 -6.77 -0.44
N ASP A 109 17.22 -6.77 -1.62
CA ASP A 109 17.80 -6.27 -2.89
C ASP A 109 17.37 -4.84 -3.24
N VAL A 110 16.63 -4.17 -2.36
CA VAL A 110 16.11 -2.82 -2.60
C VAL A 110 17.18 -1.80 -2.18
N PRO A 111 17.45 -0.74 -2.98
CA PRO A 111 18.40 0.28 -2.59
C PRO A 111 18.04 0.94 -1.26
N HIS A 112 19.05 1.19 -0.41
CA HIS A 112 18.86 1.74 0.93
C HIS A 112 17.97 3.02 1.00
N PRO A 113 18.11 4.01 0.09
CA PRO A 113 17.22 5.18 0.10
C PRO A 113 15.76 4.83 -0.11
N GLU A 114 15.46 3.83 -0.95
CA GLU A 114 14.10 3.39 -1.23
C GLU A 114 13.51 2.62 -0.03
N VAL A 115 14.32 1.80 0.66
CA VAL A 115 13.89 1.16 1.92
C VAL A 115 13.58 2.22 2.99
N ALA A 116 14.44 3.23 3.12
CA ALA A 116 14.19 4.35 4.02
C ALA A 116 12.91 5.12 3.65
N ARG A 117 12.64 5.32 2.36
CA ARG A 117 11.40 5.93 1.87
C ARG A 117 10.18 5.10 2.26
N LYS A 118 10.19 3.78 2.02
CA LYS A 118 9.10 2.86 2.42
C LYS A 118 8.78 2.93 3.91
N ILE A 119 9.81 3.01 4.76
CA ILE A 119 9.64 3.18 6.22
C ILE A 119 9.02 4.54 6.55
N LYS A 120 9.49 5.63 5.92
CA LYS A 120 8.98 6.99 6.17
C LYS A 120 7.52 7.15 5.75
N VAL A 121 7.15 6.70 4.54
CA VAL A 121 5.78 6.85 4.02
C VAL A 121 4.74 6.02 4.80
N SER A 122 5.18 5.02 5.57
CA SER A 122 4.34 4.18 6.44
C SER A 122 3.59 4.99 7.52
N GLY A 123 4.05 6.20 7.84
CA GLY A 123 3.34 7.11 8.72
C GLY A 123 3.41 6.69 10.19
N ARG A 124 2.25 6.37 10.79
CA ARG A 124 2.12 6.03 12.22
C ARG A 124 2.25 4.55 12.52
N GLN A 125 2.10 3.69 11.51
CA GLN A 125 2.10 2.24 11.66
C GLN A 125 3.07 1.61 10.66
N LEU A 126 3.93 0.72 11.14
CA LEU A 126 4.97 0.08 10.33
C LEU A 126 5.06 -1.39 10.73
N CYS A 127 5.06 -2.28 9.74
CA CYS A 127 5.30 -3.70 9.95
C CYS A 127 6.66 -4.05 9.36
N LEU A 128 7.57 -4.56 10.18
CA LEU A 128 8.89 -5.02 9.77
C LEU A 128 8.99 -6.53 9.96
N LEU A 129 9.52 -7.25 8.97
CA LEU A 129 9.99 -8.61 9.16
C LEU A 129 11.51 -8.56 9.30
N VAL A 130 12.04 -9.04 10.42
CA VAL A 130 13.46 -9.01 10.72
C VAL A 130 14.00 -10.40 11.03
N LEU A 131 15.28 -10.62 10.73
CA LEU A 131 16.03 -11.79 11.16
C LEU A 131 17.17 -11.36 12.07
N ASP A 132 17.53 -12.20 13.06
CA ASP A 132 18.71 -11.94 13.87
C ASP A 132 19.97 -11.83 12.99
N GLY A 133 20.90 -10.94 13.35
CA GLY A 133 22.10 -10.69 12.55
C GLY A 133 22.96 -11.94 12.33
N GLU A 134 23.13 -12.77 13.37
CA GLU A 134 23.90 -14.02 13.27
C GLU A 134 23.19 -15.06 12.41
N ASP A 135 21.87 -15.15 12.56
CA ASP A 135 21.04 -16.05 11.76
C ASP A 135 21.03 -15.63 10.29
N TYR A 136 20.96 -14.34 10.00
CA TYR A 136 21.06 -13.82 8.63
C TYR A 136 22.42 -14.14 8.01
N GLU A 137 23.53 -13.85 8.70
CA GLU A 137 24.88 -14.14 8.19
C GLU A 137 25.06 -15.65 7.94
N ARG A 138 24.51 -16.49 8.82
CA ARG A 138 24.52 -17.95 8.64
C ARG A 138 23.67 -18.39 7.45
N ALA A 139 22.48 -17.82 7.26
CA ALA A 139 21.61 -18.13 6.13
C ALA A 139 22.28 -17.76 4.79
N VAL A 140 22.86 -16.56 4.70
CA VAL A 140 23.62 -16.09 3.53
C VAL A 140 24.82 -16.99 3.25
N SER A 141 25.62 -17.34 4.28
CA SER A 141 26.80 -18.21 4.11
C SER A 141 26.47 -19.60 3.57
N ARG A 142 25.24 -20.08 3.82
CA ARG A 142 24.73 -21.37 3.35
C ARG A 142 24.02 -21.28 1.99
N GLY A 143 23.96 -20.08 1.39
CA GLY A 143 23.22 -19.83 0.16
C GLY A 143 21.72 -20.07 0.31
N GLN A 144 21.17 -19.87 1.52
CA GLN A 144 19.73 -19.96 1.73
C GLN A 144 19.04 -18.79 1.03
N ASP A 145 17.93 -19.11 0.38
CA ASP A 145 17.06 -18.11 -0.24
C ASP A 145 16.28 -17.37 0.85
N LEU A 146 16.78 -16.20 1.24
CA LEU A 146 16.16 -15.34 2.25
C LEU A 146 14.76 -14.86 1.82
N GLN A 147 14.53 -14.75 0.51
CA GLN A 147 13.21 -14.43 -0.01
C GLN A 147 12.23 -15.54 0.36
N ARG A 148 12.58 -16.83 0.40
CA ARG A 148 11.65 -17.87 0.87
C ARG A 148 11.29 -17.77 2.35
N LEU A 149 12.15 -17.19 3.17
CA LEU A 149 11.87 -16.93 4.59
C LEU A 149 10.88 -15.77 4.76
N ALA A 150 10.90 -14.82 3.83
CA ALA A 150 10.11 -13.60 3.85
C ALA A 150 8.80 -13.73 3.04
N HIS A 151 8.93 -14.14 1.78
CA HIS A 151 7.91 -14.16 0.74
C HIS A 151 6.72 -15.04 1.10
N MET A 152 5.54 -14.44 1.13
CA MET A 152 4.27 -15.16 1.09
C MET A 152 4.18 -15.92 -0.23
N ASP A 153 3.71 -17.16 -0.20
CA ASP A 153 3.37 -17.94 -1.42
C ASP A 153 2.64 -17.03 -2.44
N GLU A 154 3.02 -17.10 -3.73
CA GLU A 154 2.50 -16.27 -4.83
C GLU A 154 0.96 -16.22 -4.88
N SER A 155 0.28 -17.25 -4.38
CA SER A 155 -1.19 -17.27 -4.30
C SER A 155 -1.77 -16.45 -3.13
N CYS A 156 -0.95 -15.85 -2.26
CA CYS A 156 -1.38 -14.96 -1.18
C CYS A 156 -1.65 -13.56 -1.73
N LYS A 157 -2.92 -13.15 -1.70
CA LYS A 157 -3.35 -11.85 -2.20
C LYS A 157 -3.19 -10.78 -1.12
N PRO A 158 -2.79 -9.55 -1.48
CA PRO A 158 -2.76 -8.45 -0.52
C PRO A 158 -4.18 -8.14 -0.01
N PRO A 159 -4.31 -7.65 1.24
CA PRO A 159 -5.59 -7.14 1.72
C PRO A 159 -6.05 -5.95 0.87
N ARG A 160 -7.35 -5.67 0.91
CA ARG A 160 -7.98 -4.57 0.15
C ARG A 160 -8.52 -3.53 1.12
N LEU A 161 -8.11 -2.28 0.93
CA LEU A 161 -8.66 -1.14 1.65
C LEU A 161 -9.75 -0.52 0.78
N CYS A 162 -10.99 -0.84 1.10
CA CYS A 162 -12.17 -0.49 0.32
C CYS A 162 -12.87 0.71 0.94
N HIS A 163 -12.98 1.80 0.19
CA HIS A 163 -13.86 2.91 0.55
C HIS A 163 -15.21 2.73 -0.14
N ILE A 164 -16.27 2.59 0.64
CA ILE A 164 -17.62 2.31 0.17
C ILE A 164 -18.45 3.57 0.36
N THR A 165 -18.88 4.18 -0.73
CA THR A 165 -19.85 5.28 -0.69
C THR A 165 -21.28 4.73 -0.75
N ARG A 166 -22.14 5.19 0.16
CA ARG A 166 -23.52 4.75 0.28
C ARG A 166 -24.29 5.09 -1.00
N ASP A 167 -24.88 4.06 -1.59
CA ASP A 167 -25.82 4.19 -2.68
C ASP A 167 -27.23 4.54 -2.14
N PRO A 168 -27.97 5.47 -2.76
CA PRO A 168 -29.30 5.87 -2.29
C PRO A 168 -30.32 4.73 -2.21
N VAL A 169 -30.17 3.69 -3.04
CA VAL A 169 -31.15 2.59 -3.16
C VAL A 169 -30.71 1.38 -2.33
N SER A 170 -29.46 0.96 -2.49
CA SER A 170 -28.89 -0.27 -1.89
C SER A 170 -28.10 -0.02 -0.60
N GLY A 171 -27.99 1.24 -0.16
CA GLY A 171 -27.20 1.62 1.00
C GLY A 171 -25.71 1.32 0.79
N LEU A 172 -25.06 0.76 1.80
CA LEU A 172 -23.67 0.30 1.67
C LEU A 172 -23.56 -0.99 0.84
N GLY A 173 -24.68 -1.71 0.62
CA GLY A 173 -24.68 -2.96 -0.13
C GLY A 173 -23.78 -4.04 0.48
N ILE A 174 -23.64 -4.09 1.81
CA ILE A 174 -22.80 -5.07 2.52
C ILE A 174 -23.53 -5.63 3.74
N THR A 175 -23.41 -6.93 3.93
CA THR A 175 -23.86 -7.62 5.14
C THR A 175 -22.64 -8.19 5.86
N VAL A 176 -22.57 -8.01 7.18
CA VAL A 176 -21.48 -8.50 8.01
C VAL A 176 -22.02 -9.54 8.99
N THR A 177 -21.50 -10.75 8.92
CA THR A 177 -21.92 -11.89 9.74
C THR A 177 -20.77 -12.36 10.62
N PRO A 178 -20.97 -12.58 11.93
CA PRO A 178 -19.93 -13.16 12.78
C PRO A 178 -19.58 -14.57 12.32
N LEU A 179 -18.31 -14.96 12.45
CA LEU A 179 -17.89 -16.34 12.22
C LEU A 179 -18.17 -17.16 13.49
N GLU A 180 -18.94 -18.24 13.36
CA GLU A 180 -19.39 -19.02 14.51
C GLU A 180 -18.20 -19.54 15.34
N GLY A 181 -18.28 -19.36 16.67
CA GLY A 181 -17.25 -19.81 17.60
C GLY A 181 -16.01 -18.90 17.69
N GLU A 182 -15.91 -17.85 16.88
CA GLU A 182 -14.72 -16.99 16.81
C GLU A 182 -15.03 -15.53 17.18
N LYS A 183 -14.55 -15.11 18.36
CA LYS A 183 -14.72 -13.73 18.81
C LYS A 183 -13.87 -12.79 17.94
N GLY A 184 -14.49 -11.70 17.46
CA GLY A 184 -13.79 -10.65 16.73
C GLY A 184 -13.52 -10.98 15.25
N ARG A 185 -14.07 -12.10 14.73
CA ARG A 185 -13.95 -12.48 13.31
C ARG A 185 -15.31 -12.40 12.62
N PHE A 186 -15.30 -11.73 11.47
CA PHE A 186 -16.51 -11.44 10.72
C PHE A 186 -16.28 -11.67 9.23
N VAL A 187 -17.33 -12.14 8.58
CA VAL A 187 -17.39 -12.36 7.15
C VAL A 187 -18.26 -11.28 6.52
N VAL A 188 -17.83 -10.76 5.38
CA VAL A 188 -18.60 -9.80 4.60
C VAL A 188 -19.18 -10.46 3.35
N ASN A 189 -20.43 -10.08 3.07
CA ASN A 189 -21.18 -10.57 1.93
C ASN A 189 -21.77 -9.34 1.23
N PRO A 190 -21.19 -8.89 0.11
CA PRO A 190 -21.69 -7.76 -0.64
C PRO A 190 -22.98 -8.14 -1.39
N VAL A 191 -23.84 -7.16 -1.60
CA VAL A 191 -25.01 -7.27 -2.48
C VAL A 191 -24.54 -7.13 -3.92
N ALA A 192 -24.97 -8.04 -4.81
CA ALA A 192 -24.63 -7.99 -6.23
C ALA A 192 -25.02 -6.64 -6.86
N GLY A 193 -24.08 -6.01 -7.55
CA GLY A 193 -24.17 -4.66 -8.12
C GLY A 193 -24.17 -3.52 -7.09
N GLY A 194 -24.08 -3.84 -5.80
CA GLY A 194 -24.11 -2.87 -4.70
C GLY A 194 -22.81 -2.09 -4.54
N ALA A 195 -22.86 -1.04 -3.70
CA ALA A 195 -21.71 -0.15 -3.47
C ALA A 195 -20.46 -0.90 -2.97
N ALA A 196 -20.61 -1.85 -2.05
CA ALA A 196 -19.48 -2.62 -1.54
C ALA A 196 -18.80 -3.50 -2.60
N GLU A 197 -19.58 -4.14 -3.48
CA GLU A 197 -19.00 -4.95 -4.57
C GLU A 197 -18.22 -4.06 -5.55
N LYS A 198 -18.76 -2.88 -5.89
CA LYS A 198 -18.07 -1.89 -6.73
C LYS A 198 -16.75 -1.44 -6.08
N ALA A 199 -16.71 -1.33 -4.75
CA ALA A 199 -15.50 -1.03 -3.97
C ALA A 199 -14.56 -2.24 -3.79
N ALA A 200 -14.74 -3.32 -4.55
CA ALA A 200 -13.93 -4.54 -4.55
C ALA A 200 -14.00 -5.41 -3.27
N VAL A 201 -15.07 -5.26 -2.48
CA VAL A 201 -15.42 -6.24 -1.45
C VAL A 201 -15.96 -7.49 -2.12
N ARG A 202 -15.51 -8.68 -1.71
CA ARG A 202 -15.93 -9.96 -2.28
C ARG A 202 -16.71 -10.79 -1.28
N GLN A 203 -17.59 -11.64 -1.80
CA GLN A 203 -18.34 -12.60 -1.01
C GLN A 203 -17.39 -13.51 -0.21
N GLY A 204 -17.61 -13.64 1.09
CA GLY A 204 -16.82 -14.51 1.94
C GLY A 204 -15.51 -13.91 2.46
N ASP A 205 -15.20 -12.66 2.11
CA ASP A 205 -14.05 -11.94 2.66
C ASP A 205 -14.15 -11.78 4.17
N ARG A 206 -12.99 -11.63 4.81
CA ARG A 206 -12.82 -11.43 6.25
C ARG A 206 -12.65 -9.94 6.52
N LEU A 207 -13.48 -9.40 7.41
CA LEU A 207 -13.38 -8.00 7.84
C LEU A 207 -12.33 -7.89 8.95
N VAL A 208 -11.28 -7.11 8.72
CA VAL A 208 -10.15 -6.99 9.65
C VAL A 208 -10.07 -5.62 10.32
N TRP A 209 -10.44 -4.56 9.61
CA TRP A 209 -10.36 -3.19 10.11
C TRP A 209 -11.49 -2.32 9.53
N ILE A 210 -11.91 -1.30 10.27
CA ILE A 210 -13.01 -0.39 9.94
C ILE A 210 -12.74 1.01 10.52
N ASP A 211 -12.72 2.04 9.67
CA ASP A 211 -12.64 3.46 10.06
C ASP A 211 -11.68 3.76 11.23
N GLY A 212 -10.44 3.30 11.15
CA GLY A 212 -9.40 3.53 12.16
C GLY A 212 -9.27 2.42 13.22
N ALA A 213 -10.21 1.48 13.31
CA ALA A 213 -10.23 0.46 14.37
C ALA A 213 -10.03 -0.97 13.84
N MET A 214 -9.23 -1.76 14.55
CA MET A 214 -9.10 -3.21 14.32
C MET A 214 -10.36 -3.92 14.78
N VAL A 215 -10.91 -4.80 13.95
CA VAL A 215 -12.15 -5.52 14.25
C VAL A 215 -11.97 -6.59 15.32
N SER A 216 -10.75 -7.14 15.46
CA SER A 216 -10.39 -8.06 16.56
C SER A 216 -10.67 -7.49 17.95
N ASP A 217 -10.61 -6.16 18.08
CA ASP A 217 -10.71 -5.44 19.34
C ASP A 217 -12.15 -5.02 19.64
N LEU A 218 -13.08 -5.23 18.67
CA LEU A 218 -14.46 -4.80 18.75
C LEU A 218 -15.40 -5.93 19.19
N THR A 219 -16.43 -5.56 19.95
CA THR A 219 -17.58 -6.44 20.18
C THR A 219 -18.52 -6.40 18.97
N HIS A 220 -19.34 -7.44 18.79
CA HIS A 220 -20.38 -7.46 17.74
C HIS A 220 -21.30 -6.22 17.82
N SER A 221 -21.65 -5.79 19.03
CA SER A 221 -22.49 -4.61 19.23
C SER A 221 -21.76 -3.30 18.92
N ALA A 222 -20.46 -3.20 19.22
CA ALA A 222 -19.64 -2.05 18.82
C ALA A 222 -19.51 -1.96 17.30
N LEU A 223 -19.20 -3.08 16.63
CA LEU A 223 -19.10 -3.13 15.17
C LEU A 223 -20.42 -2.75 14.50
N SER A 224 -21.53 -3.31 14.98
CA SER A 224 -22.87 -2.98 14.48
C SER A 224 -23.22 -1.51 14.67
N LYS A 225 -22.79 -0.89 15.78
CA LYS A 225 -22.95 0.55 16.02
C LYS A 225 -22.09 1.38 15.08
N MET A 226 -20.85 0.96 14.79
CA MET A 226 -19.99 1.64 13.82
C MET A 226 -20.65 1.61 12.45
N MET A 227 -21.01 0.42 11.93
CA MET A 227 -21.70 0.26 10.63
C MET A 227 -22.99 1.08 10.50
N LYS A 228 -23.75 1.25 11.59
CA LYS A 228 -24.97 2.08 11.61
C LYS A 228 -24.70 3.58 11.71
N LYS A 229 -23.59 3.98 12.34
CA LYS A 229 -23.17 5.38 12.49
C LYS A 229 -22.42 5.89 11.26
N CYS A 230 -21.85 5.00 10.46
CA CYS A 230 -21.25 5.36 9.17
C CYS A 230 -22.31 6.09 8.34
N GLY A 231 -22.05 7.37 8.06
CA GLY A 231 -22.95 8.25 7.33
C GLY A 231 -23.05 7.85 5.86
N ASP A 232 -22.53 8.70 4.99
CA ASP A 232 -22.59 8.47 3.54
C ASP A 232 -21.44 7.59 3.03
N HIS A 233 -20.48 7.21 3.86
CA HIS A 233 -19.37 6.36 3.48
C HIS A 233 -18.78 5.59 4.65
N ILE A 234 -17.97 4.58 4.33
CA ILE A 234 -17.19 3.78 5.27
C ILE A 234 -15.91 3.29 4.59
N THR A 235 -14.81 3.20 5.33
CA THR A 235 -13.56 2.59 4.84
C THR A 235 -13.26 1.33 5.62
N ILE A 236 -13.11 0.20 4.93
CA ILE A 236 -12.87 -1.10 5.55
C ILE A 236 -11.66 -1.81 4.95
N LEU A 237 -11.01 -2.65 5.76
CA LEU A 237 -9.96 -3.56 5.32
C LEU A 237 -10.52 -4.98 5.27
N VAL A 238 -10.43 -5.60 4.10
CA VAL A 238 -10.89 -6.96 3.86
C VAL A 238 -9.79 -7.84 3.26
N ILE A 239 -9.83 -9.13 3.55
CA ILE A 239 -8.90 -10.12 3.01
C ILE A 239 -9.64 -11.42 2.72
N ASP A 240 -9.25 -12.17 1.70
CA ASP A 240 -9.87 -13.47 1.43
C ASP A 240 -9.45 -14.51 2.49
N SER A 241 -10.30 -15.54 2.66
CA SER A 241 -10.12 -16.59 3.69
C SER A 241 -8.82 -17.39 3.54
N GLU A 242 -8.33 -17.60 2.31
CA GLU A 242 -7.10 -18.38 2.07
C GLU A 242 -5.86 -17.56 2.44
N SER A 243 -5.81 -16.31 2.01
CA SER A 243 -4.75 -15.38 2.35
C SER A 243 -4.74 -15.11 3.86
N GLU A 244 -5.89 -14.89 4.51
CA GLU A 244 -5.97 -14.70 5.98
C GLU A 244 -5.30 -15.86 6.75
N LYS A 245 -5.52 -17.11 6.32
CA LYS A 245 -4.90 -18.29 6.94
C LYS A 245 -3.38 -18.26 6.82
N LYS A 246 -2.84 -17.80 5.69
CA LYS A 246 -1.37 -17.69 5.48
C LYS A 246 -0.74 -16.64 6.38
N TYR A 247 -1.38 -15.47 6.51
CA TYR A 247 -0.97 -14.44 7.47
C TYR A 247 -0.97 -15.00 8.91
N THR A 248 -2.03 -15.73 9.28
CA THR A 248 -2.16 -16.35 10.60
C THR A 248 -1.08 -17.41 10.85
N GLN A 249 -0.81 -18.28 9.88
CA GLN A 249 0.24 -19.31 9.95
C GLN A 249 1.62 -18.70 10.18
N ARG A 250 1.89 -17.53 9.60
CA ARG A 250 3.14 -16.79 9.78
C ARG A 250 3.13 -15.82 10.95
N ARG A 251 2.03 -15.75 11.71
CA ARG A 251 1.84 -14.80 12.82
C ARG A 251 1.99 -13.34 12.38
N LEU A 252 1.67 -13.03 11.13
CA LEU A 252 1.70 -11.68 10.58
C LEU A 252 0.32 -11.03 10.69
N PRO A 253 0.23 -9.76 11.12
CA PRO A 253 -1.03 -9.04 11.13
C PRO A 253 -1.43 -8.64 9.70
N VAL A 254 -2.72 -8.47 9.48
CA VAL A 254 -3.24 -7.84 8.27
C VAL A 254 -3.50 -6.37 8.59
N LEU A 255 -2.72 -5.47 8.00
CA LEU A 255 -2.75 -4.02 8.29
C LEU A 255 -3.11 -3.19 7.06
N PRO A 256 -3.71 -1.99 7.22
CA PRO A 256 -4.01 -1.11 6.09
C PRO A 256 -2.77 -0.66 5.30
N THR A 257 -1.60 -0.60 5.94
CA THR A 257 -0.33 -0.20 5.28
C THR A 257 0.15 -1.19 4.24
N MET A 258 -0.44 -2.38 4.20
CA MET A 258 -0.09 -3.49 3.31
C MET A 258 -1.18 -3.71 2.25
N ALA A 259 -2.18 -2.80 2.22
CA ALA A 259 -3.39 -2.98 1.47
C ALA A 259 -3.35 -2.33 0.09
N THR A 260 -4.06 -2.95 -0.83
CA THR A 260 -4.38 -2.38 -2.14
C THR A 260 -5.55 -1.40 -1.99
N PRO A 261 -5.38 -0.11 -2.31
CA PRO A 261 -6.44 0.89 -2.16
C PRO A 261 -7.51 0.75 -3.25
N HIS A 262 -8.78 0.77 -2.85
CA HIS A 262 -9.93 0.69 -3.77
C HIS A 262 -10.91 1.82 -3.47
N GLN A 263 -11.22 2.61 -4.50
CA GLN A 263 -12.14 3.75 -4.45
C GLN A 263 -11.83 4.81 -3.37
N LEU A 264 -10.56 4.94 -2.95
CA LEU A 264 -10.18 5.99 -2.00
C LEU A 264 -10.49 7.37 -2.62
N PRO A 265 -11.26 8.24 -1.92
CA PRO A 265 -11.79 9.48 -2.50
C PRO A 265 -10.73 10.58 -2.68
N TYR A 266 -9.58 10.42 -2.04
CA TYR A 266 -8.48 11.38 -2.08
C TYR A 266 -7.15 10.67 -2.27
N ARG A 267 -6.28 11.26 -3.07
CA ARG A 267 -4.92 10.78 -3.34
C ARG A 267 -3.94 11.92 -3.14
N ALA A 268 -2.78 11.61 -2.57
CA ALA A 268 -1.63 12.51 -2.68
C ALA A 268 -1.06 12.41 -4.11
N ARG A 269 -0.53 13.53 -4.61
CA ARG A 269 -0.03 13.66 -5.97
C ARG A 269 1.37 14.26 -5.95
N THR A 270 2.31 13.62 -6.65
CA THR A 270 3.68 14.11 -6.79
C THR A 270 3.83 14.93 -8.06
N LEU A 271 4.10 16.22 -7.91
CA LEU A 271 4.19 17.20 -9.00
C LEU A 271 5.64 17.48 -9.33
N HIS A 272 5.98 17.36 -10.61
CA HIS A 272 7.32 17.65 -11.12
C HIS A 272 7.34 19.04 -11.74
N LEU A 273 8.01 20.00 -11.08
CA LEU A 273 8.11 21.37 -11.56
C LEU A 273 9.50 21.61 -12.13
N THR A 274 9.54 22.07 -13.38
CA THR A 274 10.79 22.47 -14.06
C THR A 274 10.72 23.95 -14.42
N SER A 275 11.66 24.72 -13.88
CA SER A 275 11.78 26.16 -14.14
C SER A 275 13.06 26.48 -14.90
N VAL A 276 12.91 27.38 -15.88
CA VAL A 276 14.02 28.05 -16.56
C VAL A 276 14.48 29.31 -15.81
N SER A 277 13.77 29.72 -14.77
CA SER A 277 14.08 30.85 -13.88
C SER A 277 14.26 30.37 -12.44
N GLU A 278 14.63 31.25 -11.51
CA GLU A 278 14.74 30.90 -10.09
C GLU A 278 13.37 30.80 -9.38
N SER A 279 12.26 31.08 -10.08
CA SER A 279 10.91 30.98 -9.51
C SER A 279 10.11 29.87 -10.17
N PHE A 280 9.36 29.13 -9.35
CA PHE A 280 8.40 28.13 -9.80
C PHE A 280 6.99 28.71 -10.01
N GLY A 281 6.76 29.97 -9.61
CA GLY A 281 5.51 30.70 -9.82
C GLY A 281 4.34 30.26 -8.95
N PHE A 282 4.61 29.89 -7.70
CA PHE A 282 3.64 29.72 -6.63
C PHE A 282 4.09 30.45 -5.36
N LEU A 283 3.16 30.74 -4.47
CA LEU A 283 3.42 31.23 -3.12
C LEU A 283 3.25 30.10 -2.11
N LEU A 284 4.22 29.94 -1.21
CA LEU A 284 4.09 29.04 -0.06
C LEU A 284 3.67 29.84 1.16
N ARG A 285 2.56 29.48 1.80
CA ARG A 285 2.09 30.09 3.06
C ARG A 285 2.05 29.06 4.18
N LEU A 286 2.31 29.50 5.41
CA LEU A 286 2.02 28.71 6.60
C LEU A 286 0.64 29.11 7.12
N GLU A 287 -0.35 28.22 7.01
CA GLU A 287 -1.73 28.50 7.40
C GLU A 287 -2.13 27.64 8.61
N LYS A 288 -2.81 28.26 9.57
CA LYS A 288 -3.32 27.57 10.76
C LYS A 288 -4.76 27.11 10.52
N VAL A 289 -4.99 25.81 10.65
CA VAL A 289 -6.35 25.24 10.57
C VAL A 289 -7.06 25.33 11.93
N PRO A 290 -8.41 25.19 11.97
CA PRO A 290 -9.18 25.27 13.22
C PRO A 290 -8.74 24.30 14.32
N SER A 291 -8.13 23.16 13.97
CA SER A 291 -7.57 22.19 14.93
C SER A 291 -6.31 22.71 15.65
N GLY A 292 -5.81 23.88 15.28
CA GLY A 292 -4.60 24.49 15.84
C GLY A 292 -3.30 24.07 15.16
N ARG A 293 -3.32 23.04 14.30
CA ARG A 293 -2.18 22.63 13.48
C ARG A 293 -1.91 23.66 12.38
N THR A 294 -0.66 23.78 11.98
CA THR A 294 -0.22 24.63 10.87
C THR A 294 0.24 23.76 9.71
N TYR A 295 -0.17 24.11 8.50
CA TYR A 295 0.25 23.42 7.28
C TYR A 295 0.85 24.40 6.28
N HIS A 296 1.79 23.88 5.50
CA HIS A 296 2.34 24.57 4.35
C HIS A 296 1.33 24.46 3.21
N VAL A 297 0.81 25.59 2.73
CA VAL A 297 -0.24 25.68 1.72
C VAL A 297 0.30 26.36 0.48
N LEU A 298 0.06 25.76 -0.68
CA LEU A 298 0.38 26.33 -1.98
C LEU A 298 -0.72 27.31 -2.39
N ARG A 299 -0.34 28.53 -2.71
CA ARG A 299 -1.24 29.64 -3.05
C ARG A 299 -0.77 30.36 -4.31
N GLU A 300 -1.69 31.10 -4.92
CA GLU A 300 -1.38 32.14 -5.91
C GLU A 300 -0.46 31.63 -7.03
N THR A 301 -0.93 30.65 -7.79
CA THR A 301 -0.22 30.16 -8.98
C THR A 301 -0.25 31.21 -10.08
N THR A 302 0.93 31.55 -10.61
CA THR A 302 1.05 32.52 -11.69
C THR A 302 0.71 31.85 -13.03
N ARG A 303 -0.09 32.51 -13.87
CA ARG A 303 -0.44 32.00 -15.20
C ARG A 303 0.81 31.78 -16.06
N GLY A 304 0.91 30.62 -16.71
CA GLY A 304 2.05 30.20 -17.51
C GLY A 304 3.27 29.79 -16.69
N SER A 305 3.17 29.68 -15.36
CA SER A 305 4.29 29.26 -14.51
C SER A 305 4.58 27.75 -14.56
N PRO A 306 5.78 27.32 -14.15
CA PRO A 306 6.05 25.90 -13.90
C PRO A 306 5.03 25.24 -12.97
N ALA A 307 4.59 25.94 -11.92
CA ALA A 307 3.59 25.44 -10.97
C ALA A 307 2.23 25.18 -11.63
N GLU A 308 1.72 26.13 -12.43
CA GLU A 308 0.46 25.94 -13.15
C GLU A 308 0.57 24.78 -14.14
N ARG A 309 1.67 24.68 -14.89
CA ARG A 309 1.89 23.58 -15.85
C ARG A 309 2.00 22.21 -15.18
N ALA A 310 2.58 22.14 -13.98
CA ALA A 310 2.62 20.92 -13.19
C ALA A 310 1.29 20.60 -12.49
N GLY A 311 0.27 21.47 -12.62
CA GLY A 311 -1.05 21.27 -12.04
C GLY A 311 -1.10 21.53 -10.53
N VAL A 312 -0.26 22.43 -10.00
CA VAL A 312 -0.40 22.92 -8.62
C VAL A 312 -1.74 23.62 -8.48
N ARG A 313 -2.55 23.22 -7.49
CA ARG A 313 -3.86 23.82 -7.23
C ARG A 313 -3.81 24.73 -6.01
N ASP A 314 -4.48 25.88 -6.09
CA ASP A 314 -4.57 26.81 -4.96
C ASP A 314 -5.27 26.16 -3.76
N GLY A 315 -4.65 26.28 -2.58
CA GLY A 315 -5.16 25.73 -1.33
C GLY A 315 -4.75 24.28 -1.05
N GLU A 316 -3.93 23.64 -1.90
CA GLU A 316 -3.36 22.32 -1.59
C GLU A 316 -2.28 22.40 -0.51
N LEU A 317 -2.24 21.37 0.32
CA LEU A 317 -1.29 21.19 1.39
C LEU A 317 -0.04 20.50 0.85
N LEU A 318 1.13 21.01 1.19
CA LEU A 318 2.41 20.41 0.86
C LEU A 318 2.75 19.33 1.91
N LEU A 319 3.01 18.11 1.43
CA LEU A 319 3.39 16.95 2.24
C LEU A 319 4.89 16.68 2.19
N GLU A 320 5.50 16.74 0.99
CA GLU A 320 6.93 16.47 0.78
C GLU A 320 7.54 17.41 -0.25
N VAL A 321 8.84 17.68 -0.09
CA VAL A 321 9.70 18.32 -1.11
C VAL A 321 10.85 17.36 -1.42
N ASN A 322 10.96 16.90 -2.66
CA ASN A 322 11.95 15.92 -3.11
C ASN A 322 12.01 14.64 -2.25
N ASP A 323 10.85 14.03 -1.96
CA ASP A 323 10.68 12.86 -1.06
C ASP A 323 11.07 13.08 0.41
N GLU A 324 11.22 14.34 0.83
CA GLU A 324 11.42 14.68 2.23
C GLU A 324 10.16 15.34 2.80
N SER A 325 9.59 14.71 3.83
CA SER A 325 8.44 15.23 4.56
C SER A 325 8.67 16.64 5.12
N VAL A 326 7.65 17.48 5.03
CA VAL A 326 7.65 18.83 5.60
C VAL A 326 6.91 18.95 6.93
N GLU A 327 6.37 17.85 7.47
CA GLU A 327 5.50 17.86 8.65
C GLU A 327 6.17 18.44 9.90
N SER A 328 7.46 18.14 10.11
CA SER A 328 8.24 18.57 11.29
C SER A 328 9.09 19.83 11.06
N LEU A 329 9.00 20.44 9.88
CA LEU A 329 9.89 21.52 9.48
C LEU A 329 9.26 22.90 9.71
N LYS A 330 10.10 23.88 10.01
CA LYS A 330 9.69 25.29 10.02
C LYS A 330 9.52 25.80 8.60
N HIS A 331 8.73 26.86 8.47
CA HIS A 331 8.44 27.50 7.19
C HIS A 331 9.70 27.87 6.40
N GLU A 332 10.68 28.48 7.06
CA GLU A 332 11.94 28.89 6.43
C GLU A 332 12.71 27.68 5.88
N GLU A 333 12.76 26.56 6.61
CA GLU A 333 13.45 25.34 6.18
C GLU A 333 12.78 24.69 4.96
N VAL A 334 11.46 24.77 4.86
CA VAL A 334 10.72 24.29 3.68
C VAL A 334 11.00 25.19 2.48
N VAL A 335 10.98 26.51 2.67
CA VAL A 335 11.31 27.50 1.63
C VAL A 335 12.73 27.30 1.12
N ASP A 336 13.69 27.12 2.02
CA ASP A 336 15.09 26.89 1.66
C ASP A 336 15.24 25.59 0.88
N ARG A 337 14.55 24.51 1.26
CA ARG A 337 14.59 23.25 0.49
C ARG A 337 14.06 23.42 -0.93
N VAL A 338 12.96 24.16 -1.12
CA VAL A 338 12.45 24.46 -2.47
C VAL A 338 13.47 25.29 -3.27
N LYS A 339 14.07 26.33 -2.68
CA LYS A 339 15.07 27.18 -3.34
C LYS A 339 16.36 26.42 -3.69
N LEU A 340 16.85 25.58 -2.79
CA LEU A 340 18.05 24.77 -2.97
C LEU A 340 17.87 23.65 -4.01
N SER A 341 16.62 23.33 -4.38
CA SER A 341 16.32 22.38 -5.45
C SER A 341 16.75 22.92 -6.84
N GLY A 342 16.99 24.23 -6.96
CA GLY A 342 17.47 24.84 -8.19
C GLY A 342 16.36 24.94 -9.25
N ARG A 343 16.54 24.26 -10.37
CA ARG A 343 15.62 24.35 -11.53
C ARG A 343 14.54 23.29 -11.55
N GLU A 344 14.66 22.25 -10.75
CA GLU A 344 13.72 21.14 -10.70
C GLU A 344 13.35 20.86 -9.26
N VAL A 345 12.05 20.73 -8.99
CA VAL A 345 11.55 20.36 -7.66
C VAL A 345 10.39 19.39 -7.79
N ARG A 346 10.35 18.39 -6.91
CA ARG A 346 9.20 17.50 -6.75
C ARG A 346 8.44 17.89 -5.51
N LEU A 347 7.14 18.17 -5.66
CA LEU A 347 6.26 18.57 -4.57
C LEU A 347 5.15 17.53 -4.45
N THR A 348 5.04 16.86 -3.30
CA THR A 348 3.92 15.96 -3.04
C THR A 348 2.84 16.73 -2.30
N THR A 349 1.64 16.81 -2.86
CA THR A 349 0.54 17.63 -2.35
C THR A 349 -0.72 16.82 -2.09
N ILE A 350 -1.60 17.34 -1.24
CA ILE A 350 -2.95 16.79 -1.02
C ILE A 350 -3.94 17.91 -0.72
N THR A 351 -5.22 17.69 -1.02
CA THR A 351 -6.28 18.61 -0.60
C THR A 351 -6.47 18.59 0.93
N PRO A 352 -6.94 19.70 1.55
CA PRO A 352 -7.23 19.73 2.98
C PRO A 352 -8.22 18.64 3.43
N LYS A 353 -9.28 18.39 2.65
CA LYS A 353 -10.25 17.32 2.90
C LYS A 353 -9.60 15.93 2.84
N GLY A 354 -8.66 15.74 1.90
CA GLY A 354 -7.91 14.50 1.80
C GLY A 354 -7.03 14.23 3.00
N LEU A 355 -6.30 15.24 3.48
CA LEU A 355 -5.49 15.07 4.69
C LEU A 355 -6.36 14.76 5.92
N GLU A 356 -7.50 15.42 6.06
CA GLU A 356 -8.45 15.13 7.14
C GLU A 356 -8.96 13.69 7.07
N PHE A 357 -9.33 13.21 5.88
CA PHE A 357 -9.73 11.83 5.65
C PHE A 357 -8.67 10.83 6.13
N TYR A 358 -7.41 10.97 5.69
CA TYR A 358 -6.34 10.07 6.11
C TYR A 358 -6.00 10.18 7.60
N THR A 359 -6.07 11.38 8.16
CA THR A 359 -5.87 11.62 9.60
C THR A 359 -6.92 10.89 10.44
N GLN A 360 -8.19 10.93 10.02
CA GLN A 360 -9.28 10.20 10.71
C GLN A 360 -9.09 8.69 10.67
N LEU A 361 -8.54 8.17 9.56
CA LEU A 361 -8.20 6.75 9.44
C LEU A 361 -6.90 6.36 10.16
N GLY A 362 -6.11 7.32 10.64
CA GLY A 362 -4.78 7.06 11.22
C GLY A 362 -3.77 6.54 10.18
N LEU A 363 -3.95 6.89 8.91
CA LEU A 363 -3.11 6.46 7.79
C LEU A 363 -2.31 7.64 7.22
N SER A 364 -1.16 7.33 6.64
CA SER A 364 -0.41 8.32 5.87
C SER A 364 -1.00 8.43 4.46
N PRO A 365 -1.27 9.64 3.94
CA PRO A 365 -1.69 9.83 2.55
C PRO A 365 -0.61 9.37 1.55
N LEU A 366 0.66 9.36 1.96
CA LEU A 366 1.80 8.98 1.12
C LEU A 366 1.82 7.47 0.80
N LEU A 367 1.13 6.64 1.58
CA LEU A 367 0.96 5.20 1.30
C LEU A 367 0.26 4.92 -0.03
N PHE A 368 -0.58 5.86 -0.45
CA PHE A 368 -1.46 5.71 -1.61
C PHE A 368 -1.22 6.83 -2.63
N CYS A 369 -0.02 7.44 -2.57
CA CYS A 369 0.39 8.48 -3.50
C CYS A 369 0.46 7.92 -4.91
N GLU A 370 -0.05 8.69 -5.87
CA GLU A 370 0.22 8.46 -7.28
C GLU A 370 1.50 9.23 -7.62
N ASP A 371 2.49 8.50 -8.13
CA ASP A 371 3.56 9.14 -8.87
C ASP A 371 2.96 9.41 -10.26
N ASP A 372 2.78 10.68 -10.64
CA ASP A 372 2.35 11.09 -11.99
C ASP A 372 3.32 10.58 -13.09
N ALA A 373 4.43 9.93 -12.70
CA ALA A 373 5.38 9.21 -13.54
C ALA A 373 5.03 7.73 -13.80
N ALA A 374 3.98 7.16 -13.18
CA ALA A 374 3.74 5.70 -13.16
C ALA A 374 2.34 5.25 -13.63
N ASP A 375 1.56 6.08 -14.32
CA ASP A 375 0.31 5.66 -14.98
C ASP A 375 0.51 5.23 -16.45
N GLU A 376 1.63 4.54 -16.70
CA GLU A 376 1.84 3.69 -17.89
C GLU A 376 1.87 2.22 -17.43
N GLY A 377 0.68 1.68 -17.16
CA GLY A 377 0.41 0.25 -17.22
C GLY A 377 0.35 -0.51 -15.89
N LYS A 378 -0.89 -0.72 -15.38
CA LYS A 378 -1.41 -2.03 -14.95
C LYS A 378 -2.80 -1.93 -14.29
N GLU A 379 -3.83 -2.22 -15.07
CA GLU A 379 -5.04 -2.95 -14.64
C GLU A 379 -5.49 -3.76 -15.88
N SER A 380 -5.92 -5.02 -15.87
CA SER A 380 -6.12 -6.04 -14.84
C SER A 380 -6.21 -7.37 -15.61
N SER A 381 -5.39 -8.37 -15.25
CA SER A 381 -5.47 -9.72 -15.80
C SER A 381 -6.51 -10.53 -15.02
N VAL A 382 -7.63 -10.87 -15.64
CA VAL A 382 -8.48 -12.00 -15.24
C VAL A 382 -8.72 -12.86 -16.47
N LEU A 383 -8.12 -14.04 -16.45
CA LEU A 383 -8.37 -15.12 -17.40
C LEU A 383 -9.72 -15.78 -17.09
N THR A 384 -10.55 -15.99 -18.11
CA THR A 384 -11.34 -17.21 -18.21
C THR A 384 -11.46 -17.65 -19.67
N SER A 385 -11.15 -18.93 -19.85
CA SER A 385 -10.97 -19.76 -21.04
C SER A 385 -12.27 -20.13 -21.76
N VAL A 386 -12.25 -20.18 -23.10
CA VAL A 386 -12.91 -21.23 -23.91
C VAL A 386 -12.14 -21.40 -25.26
N GLU A 387 -11.69 -22.62 -25.55
CA GLU A 387 -11.22 -23.14 -26.87
C GLU A 387 -12.44 -23.20 -27.84
N GLU A 388 -12.42 -23.16 -29.17
CA GLU A 388 -11.48 -23.54 -30.21
C GLU A 388 -12.10 -23.09 -31.57
N ASN A 389 -11.30 -22.53 -32.48
CA ASN A 389 -11.34 -22.59 -33.96
C ASN A 389 -10.87 -21.31 -34.68
N SER A 390 -9.57 -21.28 -35.02
CA SER A 390 -8.88 -20.84 -36.27
C SER A 390 -9.33 -19.60 -37.11
N PRO A 391 -8.44 -19.01 -37.96
CA PRO A 391 -7.11 -18.40 -37.75
C PRO A 391 -7.10 -16.92 -38.27
N PRO A 392 -5.95 -16.24 -38.51
CA PRO A 392 -5.48 -15.11 -37.71
C PRO A 392 -5.73 -13.67 -38.23
N LYS A 393 -5.80 -12.75 -37.25
CA LYS A 393 -5.36 -11.33 -37.22
C LYS A 393 -6.12 -10.27 -38.04
N GLU A 394 -6.81 -9.37 -37.33
CA GLU A 394 -6.62 -7.91 -37.44
C GLU A 394 -6.78 -7.27 -36.04
N THR A 395 -5.96 -6.26 -35.78
CA THR A 395 -5.51 -5.80 -34.46
C THR A 395 -6.49 -4.82 -33.81
N HIS A 396 -6.90 -5.06 -32.56
CA HIS A 396 -7.71 -4.12 -31.78
C HIS A 396 -6.92 -2.84 -31.45
N ALA A 397 -7.50 -1.69 -31.78
CA ALA A 397 -6.96 -0.37 -31.48
C ALA A 397 -7.06 -0.08 -29.98
N SER A 398 -5.91 -0.01 -29.30
CA SER A 398 -5.77 0.57 -27.98
C SER A 398 -6.00 2.08 -28.03
N SER A 399 -6.79 2.59 -27.09
CA SER A 399 -7.05 4.01 -26.84
C SER A 399 -5.84 4.72 -26.20
N HIS A 400 -4.70 4.73 -26.91
CA HIS A 400 -3.59 5.62 -26.60
C HIS A 400 -3.76 6.94 -27.37
N LEU A 401 -3.47 8.06 -26.71
CA LEU A 401 -3.29 9.36 -27.38
C LEU A 401 -2.13 9.23 -28.38
N ARG A 402 -2.40 9.48 -29.66
CA ARG A 402 -1.40 9.37 -30.73
C ARG A 402 -1.07 10.75 -31.26
N LEU A 403 0.18 11.17 -31.08
CA LEU A 403 0.69 12.36 -31.74
C LEU A 403 1.17 11.99 -33.14
N CYS A 404 0.41 12.39 -34.16
CA CYS A 404 0.76 12.15 -35.56
C CYS A 404 1.36 13.42 -36.17
N SER A 405 2.60 13.35 -36.68
CA SER A 405 3.22 14.44 -37.45
C SER A 405 3.08 14.15 -38.93
N LEU A 406 2.41 15.03 -39.67
CA LEU A 406 2.08 14.82 -41.08
C LEU A 406 2.73 15.90 -41.95
N HIS A 407 3.34 15.47 -43.06
CA HIS A 407 3.75 16.36 -44.13
C HIS A 407 2.75 16.29 -45.29
N LYS A 408 2.39 17.44 -45.86
CA LYS A 408 1.42 17.51 -46.97
C LYS A 408 2.02 16.91 -48.24
N GLY A 409 1.42 15.83 -48.74
CA GLY A 409 1.79 15.23 -50.01
C GLY A 409 1.15 15.92 -51.21
N PRO A 410 1.46 15.49 -52.46
CA PRO A 410 0.92 16.08 -53.69
C PRO A 410 -0.62 15.96 -53.80
N LEU A 411 -1.25 15.05 -53.05
CA LEU A 411 -2.70 14.86 -52.98
C LEU A 411 -3.30 15.28 -51.61
N GLY A 412 -2.56 16.05 -50.81
CA GLY A 412 -2.97 16.46 -49.46
C GLY A 412 -2.42 15.56 -48.35
N PHE A 413 -3.09 15.54 -47.20
CA PHE A 413 -2.63 14.79 -46.02
C PHE A 413 -3.06 13.31 -46.01
N GLY A 414 -3.89 12.86 -46.96
CA GLY A 414 -4.25 11.45 -47.10
C GLY A 414 -5.19 10.90 -46.03
N PHE A 415 -6.03 11.75 -45.43
CA PHE A 415 -7.13 11.35 -44.55
C PHE A 415 -8.34 12.28 -44.73
N LYS A 416 -9.50 11.90 -44.20
CA LYS A 416 -10.71 12.73 -44.12
C LYS A 416 -11.21 12.82 -42.69
N LEU A 417 -11.78 13.97 -42.34
CA LEU A 417 -12.46 14.19 -41.07
C LEU A 417 -13.95 13.87 -41.21
N GLY A 418 -14.60 13.53 -40.10
CA GLY A 418 -16.04 13.32 -39.99
C GLY A 418 -16.55 13.79 -38.64
N CYS A 419 -17.85 14.01 -38.55
CA CYS A 419 -18.57 14.30 -37.31
C CYS A 419 -19.87 13.50 -37.28
N ASP A 420 -20.26 12.98 -36.12
CA ASP A 420 -21.51 12.24 -35.91
C ASP A 420 -22.43 13.04 -34.96
N PRO A 421 -23.71 13.28 -35.30
CA PRO A 421 -24.66 13.94 -34.40
C PRO A 421 -24.86 13.26 -33.03
N GLN A 422 -24.55 11.96 -32.90
CA GLN A 422 -24.74 11.18 -31.66
C GLN A 422 -23.48 11.06 -30.79
N SER A 423 -22.30 11.46 -31.28
CA SER A 423 -21.06 11.46 -30.50
C SER A 423 -20.34 12.82 -30.60
N PRO A 424 -20.07 13.51 -29.48
CA PRO A 424 -19.38 14.79 -29.52
C PRO A 424 -17.91 14.60 -29.96
N GLY A 425 -17.50 15.31 -31.02
CA GLY A 425 -16.10 15.37 -31.47
C GLY A 425 -15.92 15.17 -32.98
N THR A 426 -14.78 15.63 -33.50
CA THR A 426 -14.36 15.37 -34.88
C THR A 426 -13.47 14.13 -34.90
N PHE A 427 -13.70 13.20 -35.83
CA PHE A 427 -12.92 11.95 -35.94
C PHE A 427 -12.37 11.72 -37.35
N ILE A 428 -11.40 10.83 -37.49
CA ILE A 428 -10.85 10.40 -38.77
C ILE A 428 -11.84 9.43 -39.43
N SER A 429 -12.54 9.88 -40.47
CA SER A 429 -13.55 9.08 -41.16
C SER A 429 -12.95 8.14 -42.20
N GLN A 430 -11.82 8.52 -42.82
CA GLN A 430 -11.12 7.73 -43.84
C GLN A 430 -9.62 8.02 -43.80
N VAL A 431 -8.79 7.02 -44.10
CA VAL A 431 -7.35 7.17 -44.30
C VAL A 431 -6.98 6.51 -45.63
N ALA A 432 -6.27 7.24 -46.50
CA ALA A 432 -5.84 6.76 -47.80
C ALA A 432 -4.66 5.79 -47.65
N SER A 433 -4.78 4.60 -48.27
CA SER A 433 -3.73 3.59 -48.27
C SER A 433 -2.46 4.11 -48.96
N GLY A 434 -1.31 4.00 -48.27
CA GLY A 434 -0.02 4.56 -48.71
C GLY A 434 0.09 6.08 -48.61
N GLY A 435 -0.89 6.77 -48.02
CA GLY A 435 -0.89 8.23 -47.87
C GLY A 435 -0.10 8.71 -46.64
N PRO A 436 0.16 10.04 -46.53
CA PRO A 436 0.81 10.63 -45.36
C PRO A 436 0.08 10.33 -44.04
N GLY A 437 -1.26 10.30 -44.07
CA GLY A 437 -2.11 9.96 -42.94
C GLY A 437 -1.81 8.57 -42.36
N GLN A 438 -1.78 7.55 -43.22
CA GLN A 438 -1.46 6.19 -42.79
C GLN A 438 -0.01 6.06 -42.32
N SER A 439 0.91 6.73 -43.02
CA SER A 439 2.34 6.71 -42.71
C SER A 439 2.65 7.37 -41.36
N ALA A 440 1.86 8.36 -40.96
CA ALA A 440 1.94 9.03 -39.67
C ALA A 440 1.21 8.28 -38.54
N GLY A 441 0.52 7.19 -38.85
CA GLY A 441 -0.16 6.33 -37.86
C GLY A 441 -1.62 6.69 -37.57
N LEU A 442 -2.27 7.52 -38.38
CA LEU A 442 -3.72 7.77 -38.25
C LEU A 442 -4.52 6.52 -38.62
N LEU A 443 -5.53 6.21 -37.80
CA LEU A 443 -6.50 5.16 -38.07
C LEU A 443 -7.91 5.74 -38.26
N VAL A 444 -8.73 5.03 -39.03
CA VAL A 444 -10.16 5.33 -39.14
C VAL A 444 -10.82 5.10 -37.78
N GLY A 445 -11.57 6.10 -37.30
CA GLY A 445 -12.20 6.11 -35.99
C GLY A 445 -11.44 6.89 -34.92
N ASP A 446 -10.20 7.33 -35.18
CA ASP A 446 -9.45 8.16 -34.23
C ASP A 446 -10.16 9.50 -34.01
N VAL A 447 -10.36 9.89 -32.74
CA VAL A 447 -10.94 11.20 -32.39
C VAL A 447 -9.84 12.26 -32.37
N VAL A 448 -10.04 13.33 -33.13
CA VAL A 448 -9.10 14.44 -33.22
C VAL A 448 -9.31 15.35 -32.02
N MET A 449 -8.31 15.37 -31.12
CA MET A 449 -8.32 16.20 -29.92
C MET A 449 -7.63 17.55 -30.14
N GLU A 450 -6.60 17.58 -30.99
CA GLU A 450 -5.76 18.76 -31.21
C GLU A 450 -5.22 18.82 -32.65
N VAL A 451 -5.12 20.02 -33.22
CA VAL A 451 -4.46 20.28 -34.51
C VAL A 451 -3.47 21.44 -34.33
N ASN A 452 -2.18 21.20 -34.61
CA ASN A 452 -1.10 22.20 -34.57
C ASN A 452 -0.98 23.00 -33.25
N GLY A 453 -1.10 22.36 -32.08
CA GLY A 453 -1.02 23.08 -30.80
C GLY A 453 -2.36 23.62 -30.30
N GLN A 454 -3.45 23.46 -31.07
CA GLN A 454 -4.77 24.00 -30.73
C GLN A 454 -5.79 22.90 -30.52
N SER A 455 -6.42 22.89 -29.34
CA SER A 455 -7.55 22.01 -29.05
C SER A 455 -8.69 22.27 -30.04
N VAL A 456 -9.31 21.19 -30.49
CA VAL A 456 -10.46 21.21 -31.41
C VAL A 456 -11.74 20.72 -30.73
N ASP A 457 -11.70 20.52 -29.42
CA ASP A 457 -12.87 20.15 -28.61
C ASP A 457 -13.97 21.22 -28.72
N GLY A 458 -15.20 20.78 -29.00
CA GLY A 458 -16.36 21.65 -29.21
C GLY A 458 -16.34 22.54 -30.47
N LYS A 459 -15.32 22.48 -31.33
CA LYS A 459 -15.28 23.25 -32.59
C LYS A 459 -16.09 22.55 -33.69
N PRO A 460 -16.77 23.30 -34.58
CA PRO A 460 -17.45 22.71 -35.73
C PRO A 460 -16.43 22.11 -36.72
N LEU A 461 -16.84 21.06 -37.45
CA LEU A 461 -15.98 20.33 -38.41
C LEU A 461 -15.26 21.25 -39.41
N GLU A 462 -15.91 22.34 -39.82
CA GLU A 462 -15.37 23.35 -40.74
C GLU A 462 -14.13 24.05 -40.17
N ASP A 463 -14.16 24.44 -38.89
CA ASP A 463 -13.03 25.10 -38.21
C ASP A 463 -11.86 24.14 -38.02
N VAL A 464 -12.14 22.88 -37.70
CA VAL A 464 -11.11 21.83 -37.58
C VAL A 464 -10.44 21.57 -38.93
N THR A 465 -11.23 21.56 -40.00
CA THR A 465 -10.72 21.38 -41.38
C THR A 465 -9.82 22.56 -41.78
N MET A 466 -10.19 23.80 -41.44
CA MET A 466 -9.34 24.97 -41.69
C MET A 466 -8.01 24.90 -40.95
N LEU A 467 -8.00 24.47 -39.68
CA LEU A 467 -6.76 24.32 -38.89
C LEU A 467 -5.79 23.30 -39.49
N VAL A 468 -6.32 22.20 -40.06
CA VAL A 468 -5.52 21.19 -40.75
C VAL A 468 -4.94 21.76 -42.05
N GLU A 469 -5.74 22.51 -42.82
CA GLU A 469 -5.29 23.11 -44.08
C GLU A 469 -4.25 24.22 -43.89
N GLU A 470 -4.37 25.03 -42.83
CA GLU A 470 -3.45 26.12 -42.50
C GLU A 470 -2.06 25.58 -42.13
N GLY A 471 -2.00 24.46 -41.42
CA GLY A 471 -0.74 23.76 -41.12
C GLY A 471 0.01 23.30 -42.37
N GLY A 472 -0.70 23.06 -43.48
CA GLY A 472 -0.13 22.63 -44.75
C GLY A 472 0.31 23.76 -45.69
N ARG A 473 0.28 25.02 -45.25
CA ARG A 473 0.76 26.20 -46.01
C ARG A 473 2.13 26.71 -45.54
N ARG A 474 2.70 26.12 -44.48
CA ARG A 474 4.02 26.47 -43.92
C ARG A 474 5.14 25.58 -44.44
#